data_AF-Q60327-F1
#
_entry.id   AF-Q60327-F1
#
_cell.length_a   1.000
_cell.length_b   1.000
_cell.length_c   1.000
_cell.angle_alpha   90.00
_cell.angle_beta   90.00
_cell.angle_gamma   90.00
#
_symmetry.space_group_name_H-M   'P 1'
#
loop_
_entity.id
_entity.type
_entity.pdbx_description
1 polymer ?
#
loop_
_entity_poly.entity_id
_entity_poly.type
_entity_poly.pdbx_seq_one_letter_code
_entity_poly.pdbx_strand_id
1 'polypeptide(L)'
;MIGKLKNLFKLGKGKKEEKAKKSLEGKGLIIFENTKDAMRAESILKDKYKIKVVAPPPEIREGCDLAIEYELIDEFGIKRELESNDIKPLKFISLNDYSLKPLELIKVKEVDGFILVRCGNMKITIDKEGNIVNISGGGCPDVPYLALKLKGRNIKDIKEEETPKNLGFTLCAYILNKGSSQRGHSWTIIDFEVLSI
;
A
#
# COMPACT_ATOMS: atom_id res chain seq x y z
N MET A 1 38.65 7.70 -22.71
CA MET A 1 38.16 8.04 -21.36
C MET A 1 36.99 7.13 -20.93
N ILE A 2 37.17 5.79 -20.92
CA ILE A 2 36.06 4.82 -20.74
C ILE A 2 36.11 4.10 -19.36
N GLY A 3 37.21 4.23 -18.62
CA GLY A 3 37.38 3.63 -17.28
C GLY A 3 36.69 4.37 -16.13
N LYS A 4 36.32 5.65 -16.29
CA LYS A 4 35.72 6.46 -15.22
C LYS A 4 34.21 6.25 -15.06
N LEU A 5 33.50 5.73 -16.07
CA LEU A 5 32.04 5.60 -16.05
C LEU A 5 31.53 4.36 -15.29
N LYS A 6 32.30 3.26 -15.27
CA LYS A 6 31.92 2.02 -14.55
C LYS A 6 31.92 2.19 -13.02
N ASN A 7 32.76 3.06 -12.49
CA ASN A 7 32.78 3.37 -11.05
C ASN A 7 31.58 4.22 -10.62
N LEU A 8 31.05 5.09 -11.49
CA LEU A 8 29.88 5.90 -11.18
C LEU A 8 28.61 5.06 -10.97
N PHE A 9 28.39 4.03 -11.80
CA PHE A 9 27.24 3.14 -11.67
C PHE A 9 27.32 2.20 -10.44
N LYS A 10 28.53 1.78 -10.03
CA LYS A 10 28.72 1.02 -8.77
C LYS A 10 28.51 1.90 -7.53
N LEU A 11 28.98 3.15 -7.55
CA LEU A 11 28.75 4.10 -6.44
C LEU A 11 27.26 4.42 -6.26
N GLY A 12 26.47 4.47 -7.34
CA GLY A 12 25.03 4.71 -7.27
C GLY A 12 24.23 3.57 -6.64
N LYS A 13 24.58 2.30 -6.92
CA LYS A 13 23.93 1.13 -6.30
C LYS A 13 24.21 1.04 -4.80
N GLY A 14 25.47 1.20 -4.38
CA GLY A 14 25.84 1.14 -2.96
C GLY A 14 25.12 2.18 -2.11
N LYS A 15 25.02 3.43 -2.59
CA LYS A 15 24.27 4.50 -1.90
C LYS A 15 22.77 4.22 -1.82
N LYS A 16 22.16 3.59 -2.83
CA LYS A 16 20.73 3.25 -2.82
C LYS A 16 20.43 2.12 -1.84
N GLU A 17 21.30 1.10 -1.80
CA GLU A 17 21.20 0.02 -0.83
C GLU A 17 21.40 0.52 0.60
N GLU A 18 22.42 1.35 0.86
CA GLU A 18 22.68 1.92 2.18
C GLU A 18 21.55 2.85 2.68
N LYS A 19 20.96 3.65 1.78
CA LYS A 19 19.75 4.44 2.11
C LYS A 19 18.56 3.54 2.45
N ALA A 20 18.37 2.48 1.66
CA ALA A 20 17.30 1.51 1.90
C ALA A 20 17.58 0.61 3.12
N LYS A 21 18.83 0.60 3.62
CA LYS A 21 19.22 -0.06 4.86
C LYS A 21 18.79 0.78 6.06
N LYS A 22 19.23 2.04 6.10
CA LYS A 22 18.80 3.00 7.15
C LYS A 22 17.29 3.19 7.25
N SER A 23 16.53 2.91 6.18
CA SER A 23 15.07 3.07 6.19
C SER A 23 14.28 1.93 6.86
N LEU A 24 14.89 0.77 7.11
CA LEU A 24 14.23 -0.39 7.75
C LEU A 24 14.71 -0.64 9.17
N GLU A 25 15.86 -0.09 9.54
CA GLU A 25 16.35 -0.12 10.91
C GLU A 25 15.34 0.54 11.86
N GLY A 26 15.02 -0.14 12.96
CA GLY A 26 14.01 0.32 13.92
C GLY A 26 12.56 0.03 13.53
N LYS A 27 12.31 -0.75 12.47
CA LYS A 27 10.96 -1.15 12.06
C LYS A 27 10.65 -2.61 12.35
N GLY A 28 9.38 -2.88 12.62
CA GLY A 28 8.82 -4.22 12.75
C GLY A 28 7.70 -4.48 11.74
N LEU A 29 7.30 -5.74 11.65
CA LEU A 29 6.22 -6.22 10.82
C LEU A 29 5.30 -7.14 11.62
N ILE A 30 4.00 -6.84 11.59
CA ILE A 30 2.95 -7.67 12.18
C ILE A 30 2.34 -8.53 11.09
N ILE A 31 2.35 -9.85 11.30
CA ILE A 31 1.76 -10.83 10.39
C ILE A 31 0.43 -11.30 10.96
N PHE A 32 -0.58 -11.43 10.09
CA PHE A 32 -1.95 -11.80 10.46
C PHE A 32 -2.37 -13.06 9.71
N GLU A 33 -3.21 -13.88 10.36
CA GLU A 33 -3.74 -15.10 9.76
C GLU A 33 -4.70 -14.80 8.60
N ASN A 34 -5.48 -13.74 8.71
CA ASN A 34 -6.49 -13.39 7.73
C ASN A 34 -6.50 -11.88 7.43
N THR A 35 -6.98 -11.53 6.24
CA THR A 35 -7.05 -10.15 5.76
C THR A 35 -7.94 -9.26 6.62
N LYS A 36 -9.01 -9.81 7.23
CA LYS A 36 -9.95 -9.03 8.04
C LYS A 36 -9.28 -8.49 9.29
N ASP A 37 -8.47 -9.30 9.95
CA ASP A 37 -7.73 -8.89 11.14
C ASP A 37 -6.66 -7.85 10.82
N ALA A 38 -5.94 -8.01 9.70
CA ALA A 38 -5.00 -6.99 9.24
C ALA A 38 -5.69 -5.64 8.97
N MET A 39 -6.86 -5.65 8.32
CA MET A 39 -7.64 -4.44 8.06
C MET A 39 -8.20 -3.80 9.33
N ARG A 40 -8.68 -4.62 10.28
CA ARG A 40 -9.18 -4.14 11.57
C ARG A 40 -8.05 -3.60 12.45
N ALA A 41 -6.88 -4.24 12.43
CA ALA A 41 -5.69 -3.76 13.10
C ALA A 41 -5.27 -2.40 12.54
N GLU A 42 -5.26 -2.22 11.22
CA GLU A 42 -4.99 -0.90 10.62
C GLU A 42 -5.97 0.16 11.15
N SER A 43 -7.28 -0.12 11.13
CA SER A 43 -8.28 0.88 11.52
C SER A 43 -8.15 1.33 12.97
N ILE A 44 -7.73 0.45 13.88
CA ILE A 44 -7.50 0.75 15.30
C ILE A 44 -6.18 1.50 15.51
N LEU A 45 -5.13 1.12 14.79
CA LEU A 45 -3.77 1.59 15.06
C LEU A 45 -3.41 2.89 14.31
N LYS A 46 -3.97 3.13 13.12
CA LYS A 46 -3.55 4.22 12.21
C LYS A 46 -3.62 5.63 12.80
N ASP A 47 -4.54 5.86 13.75
CA ASP A 47 -4.76 7.18 14.36
C ASP A 47 -3.89 7.38 15.63
N LYS A 48 -3.22 6.32 16.10
CA LYS A 48 -2.41 6.30 17.33
C LYS A 48 -0.92 6.08 17.07
N TYR A 49 -0.58 5.33 16.02
CA TYR A 49 0.78 4.89 15.73
C TYR A 49 1.15 5.15 14.28
N LYS A 50 2.44 5.30 14.02
CA LYS A 50 2.96 5.44 12.66
C LYS A 50 3.07 4.06 12.01
N ILE A 51 1.99 3.63 11.39
CA ILE A 51 1.89 2.34 10.73
C ILE A 51 1.70 2.45 9.22
N LYS A 52 2.07 1.38 8.50
CA LYS A 52 1.82 1.24 7.07
C LYS A 52 1.37 -0.18 6.74
N VAL A 53 0.26 -0.30 6.00
CA VAL A 53 -0.16 -1.58 5.43
C VAL A 53 0.72 -1.92 4.23
N VAL A 54 1.28 -3.12 4.24
CA VAL A 54 2.25 -3.63 3.26
C VAL A 54 1.95 -5.09 2.95
N ALA A 55 2.54 -5.64 1.87
CA ALA A 55 2.54 -7.08 1.68
C ALA A 55 3.77 -7.68 2.40
N PRO A 56 3.61 -8.80 3.12
CA PRO A 56 4.75 -9.44 3.74
C PRO A 56 5.74 -9.95 2.68
N PRO A 57 7.06 -9.92 2.97
CA PRO A 57 8.08 -10.56 2.16
C PRO A 57 7.73 -12.04 1.92
N PRO A 58 7.99 -12.59 0.72
CA PRO A 58 7.69 -13.99 0.42
C PRO A 58 8.24 -15.00 1.43
N GLU A 59 9.41 -14.72 2.02
CA GLU A 59 10.14 -15.60 2.94
C GLU A 59 9.43 -15.78 4.29
N ILE A 60 8.62 -14.80 4.71
CA ILE A 60 7.91 -14.81 6.00
C ILE A 60 6.39 -14.71 5.85
N ARG A 61 5.89 -14.76 4.61
CA ARG A 61 4.48 -14.63 4.27
C ARG A 61 3.70 -15.83 4.79
N GLU A 62 2.80 -15.56 5.72
CA GLU A 62 1.92 -16.54 6.36
C GLU A 62 0.52 -15.94 6.54
N GLY A 63 -0.51 -16.77 6.41
CA GLY A 63 -1.91 -16.37 6.61
C GLY A 63 -2.51 -15.60 5.43
N CYS A 64 -2.11 -14.34 5.25
CA CYS A 64 -2.66 -13.46 4.22
C CYS A 64 -1.62 -12.57 3.51
N ASP A 65 -2.05 -11.84 2.49
CA ASP A 65 -1.21 -10.91 1.71
C ASP A 65 -1.08 -9.51 2.34
N LEU A 66 -1.56 -9.31 3.57
CA LEU A 66 -1.43 -8.06 4.31
C LEU A 66 -0.61 -8.23 5.59
N ALA A 67 0.22 -7.22 5.85
CA ALA A 67 0.97 -7.05 7.07
C ALA A 67 0.99 -5.57 7.46
N ILE A 68 1.31 -5.28 8.72
CA ILE A 68 1.47 -3.91 9.21
C ILE A 68 2.92 -3.66 9.56
N GLU A 69 3.56 -2.75 8.84
CA GLU A 69 4.86 -2.17 9.21
C GLU A 69 4.63 -1.12 10.31
N TYR A 70 5.46 -1.15 11.36
CA TYR A 70 5.39 -0.25 12.51
C TYR A 70 6.79 0.11 13.02
N GLU A 71 6.91 1.12 13.89
CA GLU A 71 8.16 1.46 14.58
C GLU A 71 8.35 0.56 15.81
N LEU A 72 9.51 -0.09 15.98
CA LEU A 72 9.74 -1.07 17.06
C LEU A 72 9.53 -0.48 18.47
N ILE A 73 9.73 0.83 18.63
CA ILE A 73 9.49 1.54 19.90
C ILE A 73 8.01 1.48 20.33
N ASP A 74 7.09 1.36 19.37
CA ASP A 74 5.64 1.31 19.61
C ASP A 74 5.12 -0.11 19.87
N GLU A 75 5.95 -1.16 19.75
CA GLU A 75 5.51 -2.57 19.77
C GLU A 75 4.66 -2.91 20.99
N PHE A 76 5.09 -2.45 22.16
CA PHE A 76 4.40 -2.73 23.41
C PHE A 76 3.00 -2.11 23.45
N GLY A 77 2.88 -0.86 22.99
CA GLY A 77 1.58 -0.17 22.89
C GLY A 77 0.67 -0.82 21.85
N ILE A 78 1.22 -1.19 20.70
CA ILE A 78 0.49 -1.87 19.63
C ILE A 78 -0.05 -3.23 20.11
N LYS A 79 0.77 -4.05 20.78
CA LYS A 79 0.35 -5.35 21.34
C LYS A 79 -0.87 -5.19 22.26
N ARG A 80 -0.80 -4.24 23.20
CA ARG A 80 -1.89 -3.95 24.15
C ARG A 80 -3.17 -3.53 23.43
N GLU A 81 -3.08 -2.70 22.40
CA GLU A 81 -4.24 -2.23 21.62
C GLU A 81 -4.89 -3.36 20.83
N LEU A 82 -4.09 -4.25 20.22
CA LEU A 82 -4.60 -5.41 19.49
C LEU A 82 -5.27 -6.42 20.44
N GLU A 83 -4.65 -6.71 21.58
CA GLU A 83 -5.23 -7.59 22.61
C GLU A 83 -6.55 -7.04 23.15
N SER A 84 -6.62 -5.74 23.45
CA SER A 84 -7.83 -5.08 23.96
C SER A 84 -8.99 -5.08 22.93
N ASN A 85 -8.69 -5.32 21.66
CA ASN A 85 -9.67 -5.40 20.58
C ASN A 85 -9.89 -6.83 20.05
N ASP A 86 -9.35 -7.85 20.75
CA ASP A 86 -9.43 -9.27 20.38
C ASP A 86 -8.90 -9.55 18.96
N ILE A 87 -7.77 -8.92 18.61
CA ILE A 87 -7.02 -9.22 17.38
C ILE A 87 -5.75 -9.96 17.78
N LYS A 88 -5.55 -11.16 17.22
CA LYS A 88 -4.41 -12.02 17.53
C LYS A 88 -3.50 -12.14 16.31
N PRO A 89 -2.43 -11.32 16.22
CA PRO A 89 -1.40 -11.52 15.21
C PRO A 89 -0.78 -12.91 15.28
N LEU A 90 -0.37 -13.45 14.13
CA LEU A 90 0.43 -14.66 14.08
C LEU A 90 1.82 -14.45 14.67
N LYS A 91 2.45 -13.32 14.33
CA LYS A 91 3.80 -12.99 14.80
C LYS A 91 4.13 -11.51 14.62
N PHE A 92 5.06 -11.06 15.47
CA PHE A 92 5.76 -9.79 15.36
C PHE A 92 7.20 -10.10 14.93
N ILE A 93 7.69 -9.45 13.88
CA ILE A 93 9.02 -9.67 13.31
C ILE A 93 9.76 -8.34 13.27
N SER A 94 11.00 -8.30 13.76
CA SER A 94 11.89 -7.16 13.53
C SER A 94 12.48 -7.20 12.11
N LEU A 95 12.43 -6.09 11.39
CA LEU A 95 12.94 -5.95 10.02
C LEU A 95 14.43 -5.55 9.97
N ASN A 96 15.20 -5.93 11.00
CA ASN A 96 16.64 -5.69 11.04
C ASN A 96 17.40 -6.41 9.91
N ASP A 97 16.84 -7.50 9.35
CA ASP A 97 17.35 -8.14 8.14
C ASP A 97 16.71 -7.56 6.88
N TYR A 98 17.56 -6.98 6.04
CA TYR A 98 17.19 -6.36 4.76
C TYR A 98 16.65 -7.33 3.71
N SER A 99 16.85 -8.64 3.89
CA SER A 99 16.24 -9.65 3.01
C SER A 99 14.70 -9.63 3.11
N LEU A 100 14.16 -9.15 4.24
CA LEU A 100 12.73 -9.16 4.56
C LEU A 100 12.03 -7.82 4.24
N LYS A 101 12.29 -7.21 3.08
CA LYS A 101 11.61 -5.93 2.74
C LYS A 101 10.15 -6.18 2.39
N PRO A 102 9.18 -5.52 3.07
CA PRO A 102 7.79 -5.63 2.69
C PRO A 102 7.59 -5.16 1.24
N LEU A 103 6.72 -5.86 0.53
CA LEU A 103 6.41 -5.57 -0.86
C LEU A 103 5.42 -4.41 -0.96
N GLU A 104 5.62 -3.55 -1.96
CA GLU A 104 4.69 -2.47 -2.27
C GLU A 104 3.37 -3.05 -2.81
N LEU A 105 2.27 -2.73 -2.11
CA LEU A 105 0.91 -3.10 -2.50
C LEU A 105 0.40 -2.28 -3.70
N ILE A 106 0.92 -1.07 -3.84
CA ILE A 106 0.51 -0.08 -4.84
C ILE A 106 1.71 0.28 -5.70
N LYS A 107 1.54 0.28 -7.02
CA LYS A 107 2.54 0.76 -7.97
C LYS A 107 1.92 1.77 -8.90
N VAL A 108 2.49 2.97 -8.98
CA VAL A 108 2.01 4.04 -9.85
C VAL A 108 2.93 4.19 -11.05
N LYS A 109 2.34 4.36 -12.23
CA LYS A 109 3.06 4.60 -13.48
C LYS A 109 2.28 5.59 -14.33
N GLU A 110 2.95 6.60 -14.87
CA GLU A 110 2.37 7.46 -15.91
C GLU A 110 2.64 6.87 -17.30
N VAL A 111 1.61 6.86 -18.17
CA VAL A 111 1.70 6.44 -19.57
C VAL A 111 0.79 7.34 -20.39
N ASP A 112 1.33 8.02 -21.41
CA ASP A 112 0.58 8.85 -22.36
C ASP A 112 -0.34 9.90 -21.68
N GLY A 113 0.12 10.47 -20.57
CA GLY A 113 -0.63 11.46 -19.79
C GLY A 113 -1.70 10.88 -18.85
N PHE A 114 -1.81 9.56 -18.75
CA PHE A 114 -2.67 8.87 -17.80
C PHE A 114 -1.87 8.32 -16.62
N ILE A 115 -2.47 8.35 -15.43
CA ILE A 115 -1.92 7.78 -14.20
C ILE A 115 -2.52 6.38 -14.03
N LEU A 116 -1.64 5.37 -14.02
CA LEU A 116 -2.01 3.98 -13.91
C LEU A 116 -1.57 3.48 -12.52
N VAL A 117 -2.53 3.21 -11.66
CA VAL A 117 -2.31 2.75 -10.28
C VAL A 117 -2.64 1.26 -10.21
N ARG A 118 -1.62 0.41 -10.00
CA ARG A 118 -1.78 -1.02 -9.76
C ARG A 118 -1.96 -1.30 -8.28
N CYS A 119 -3.01 -2.04 -7.93
CA CYS A 119 -3.37 -2.42 -6.57
C CYS A 119 -3.60 -3.93 -6.52
N GLY A 120 -2.56 -4.69 -6.16
CA GLY A 120 -2.59 -6.16 -6.24
C GLY A 120 -2.77 -6.68 -7.68
N ASN A 121 -3.90 -7.34 -7.94
CA ASN A 121 -4.29 -7.85 -9.26
C ASN A 121 -5.22 -6.91 -10.03
N MET A 122 -5.57 -5.76 -9.45
CA MET A 122 -6.35 -4.70 -10.09
C MET A 122 -5.48 -3.52 -10.53
N LYS A 123 -6.01 -2.73 -11.45
CA LYS A 123 -5.51 -1.42 -11.84
C LYS A 123 -6.67 -0.44 -11.99
N ILE A 124 -6.43 0.80 -11.61
CA ILE A 124 -7.24 1.95 -12.03
C ILE A 124 -6.39 2.87 -12.89
N THR A 125 -7.00 3.42 -13.94
CA THR A 125 -6.39 4.42 -14.81
C THR A 125 -7.19 5.70 -14.70
N ILE A 126 -6.49 6.81 -14.47
CA ILE A 126 -7.07 8.14 -14.26
C ILE A 126 -6.38 9.12 -15.20
N ASP A 127 -7.14 10.05 -15.78
CA ASP A 127 -6.58 11.13 -16.58
C ASP A 127 -6.05 12.28 -15.71
N LYS A 128 -5.52 13.35 -16.32
CA LYS A 128 -4.96 14.50 -15.59
C LYS A 128 -6.01 15.34 -14.85
N GLU A 129 -7.28 15.21 -15.19
CA GLU A 129 -8.38 15.94 -14.55
C GLU A 129 -8.93 15.18 -13.34
N GLY A 130 -8.55 13.91 -13.18
CA GLY A 130 -9.00 13.04 -12.10
C GLY A 130 -10.13 12.10 -12.52
N ASN A 131 -10.50 12.02 -13.80
CA ASN A 131 -11.56 11.13 -14.27
C ASN A 131 -11.06 9.70 -14.37
N ILE A 132 -11.85 8.76 -13.85
CA ILE A 132 -11.57 7.33 -13.93
C ILE A 132 -11.92 6.84 -15.33
N VAL A 133 -10.90 6.60 -16.16
CA VAL A 133 -11.11 6.16 -17.55
C VAL A 133 -11.18 4.64 -17.66
N ASN A 134 -10.63 3.91 -16.68
CA ASN A 134 -10.65 2.45 -16.69
C ASN A 134 -10.43 1.86 -15.29
N ILE A 135 -11.09 0.73 -15.02
CA ILE A 135 -10.72 -0.19 -13.93
C ILE A 135 -10.62 -1.57 -14.56
N SER A 136 -9.48 -2.24 -14.36
CA SER A 136 -9.21 -3.56 -14.91
C SER A 136 -8.46 -4.45 -13.93
N GLY A 137 -8.34 -5.73 -14.25
CA GLY A 137 -7.63 -6.70 -13.42
C GLY A 137 -7.86 -8.13 -13.90
N GLY A 138 -7.09 -9.07 -13.35
CA GLY A 138 -7.24 -10.50 -13.63
C GLY A 138 -7.82 -11.24 -12.43
N GLY A 139 -8.85 -12.07 -12.64
CA GLY A 139 -9.38 -13.01 -11.65
C GLY A 139 -10.13 -12.43 -10.45
N CYS A 140 -10.17 -11.09 -10.30
CA CYS A 140 -10.87 -10.44 -9.20
C CYS A 140 -12.35 -10.20 -9.55
N PRO A 141 -13.31 -10.75 -8.77
CA PRO A 141 -14.74 -10.61 -9.06
C PRO A 141 -15.26 -9.17 -8.93
N ASP A 142 -14.57 -8.29 -8.20
CA ASP A 142 -15.00 -6.89 -8.02
C ASP A 142 -14.77 -6.03 -9.27
N VAL A 143 -13.87 -6.45 -10.18
CA VAL A 143 -13.45 -5.61 -11.33
C VAL A 143 -14.62 -5.17 -12.20
N PRO A 144 -15.52 -6.05 -12.69
CA PRO A 144 -16.62 -5.62 -13.55
C PRO A 144 -17.57 -4.65 -12.84
N TYR A 145 -17.86 -4.90 -11.55
CA TYR A 145 -18.77 -4.06 -10.77
C TYR A 145 -18.19 -2.68 -10.47
N LEU A 146 -16.93 -2.62 -10.02
CA LEU A 146 -16.23 -1.36 -9.77
C LEU A 146 -16.05 -0.56 -11.07
N ALA A 147 -15.70 -1.21 -12.17
CA ALA A 147 -15.62 -0.55 -13.48
C ALA A 147 -16.96 0.06 -13.89
N LEU A 148 -18.07 -0.67 -13.72
CA LEU A 148 -19.41 -0.17 -14.03
C LEU A 148 -19.81 1.03 -13.17
N LYS A 149 -19.46 1.02 -11.88
CA LYS A 149 -19.87 2.06 -10.91
C LYS A 149 -19.01 3.31 -10.94
N LEU A 150 -17.72 3.18 -11.28
CA LEU A 150 -16.74 4.25 -11.09
C LEU A 150 -16.21 4.83 -12.40
N LYS A 151 -16.19 4.07 -13.51
CA LYS A 151 -15.71 4.59 -14.80
C LYS A 151 -16.55 5.81 -15.24
N GLY A 152 -15.87 6.86 -15.67
CA GLY A 152 -16.47 8.13 -16.09
C GLY A 152 -16.72 9.12 -14.95
N ARG A 153 -16.56 8.71 -13.68
CA ARG A 153 -16.65 9.62 -12.53
C ARG A 153 -15.29 10.28 -12.26
N ASN A 154 -15.33 11.51 -11.76
CA ASN A 154 -14.13 12.14 -11.21
C ASN A 154 -13.83 11.58 -9.82
N ILE A 155 -12.55 11.37 -9.54
CA ILE A 155 -12.06 10.85 -8.27
C ILE A 155 -12.56 11.67 -7.08
N LYS A 156 -12.61 13.00 -7.25
CA LYS A 156 -13.00 13.97 -6.21
C LYS A 156 -14.49 13.92 -5.88
N ASP A 157 -15.32 13.40 -6.78
CA ASP A 157 -16.78 13.33 -6.64
C ASP A 157 -17.26 11.97 -6.09
N ILE A 158 -16.33 11.07 -5.77
CA ILE A 158 -16.65 9.78 -5.16
C ILE A 158 -16.82 10.00 -3.65
N LYS A 159 -18.06 9.79 -3.20
CA LYS A 159 -18.40 9.82 -1.78
C LYS A 159 -17.80 8.61 -1.06
N GLU A 160 -17.59 8.74 0.23
CA GLU A 160 -16.97 7.71 1.07
C GLU A 160 -17.67 6.34 0.91
N GLU A 161 -19.00 6.31 0.95
CA GLU A 161 -19.83 5.11 0.80
C GLU A 161 -19.73 4.46 -0.60
N GLU A 162 -19.25 5.20 -1.60
CA GLU A 162 -19.08 4.74 -2.98
C GLU A 162 -17.61 4.40 -3.30
N THR A 163 -16.72 4.43 -2.31
CA THR A 163 -15.32 4.07 -2.51
C THR A 163 -15.13 2.58 -2.79
N PRO A 164 -14.02 2.17 -3.44
CA PRO A 164 -13.77 0.76 -3.73
C PRO A 164 -13.82 -0.18 -2.51
N LYS A 165 -13.41 0.29 -1.32
CA LYS A 165 -13.47 -0.54 -0.09
C LYS A 165 -14.90 -0.83 0.39
N ASN A 166 -15.86 0.02 0.01
CA ASN A 166 -17.26 -0.10 0.42
C ASN A 166 -18.10 -0.77 -0.68
N LEU A 167 -17.69 -0.63 -1.96
CA LEU A 167 -18.35 -1.27 -3.09
C LEU A 167 -17.87 -2.70 -3.37
N GLY A 168 -16.59 -2.99 -3.11
CA GLY A 168 -15.97 -4.29 -3.39
C GLY A 168 -15.85 -5.17 -2.15
N PHE A 169 -15.65 -6.46 -2.37
CA PHE A 169 -15.54 -7.48 -1.32
C PHE A 169 -14.14 -8.10 -1.21
N THR A 170 -13.24 -7.75 -2.12
CA THR A 170 -11.90 -8.34 -2.22
C THR A 170 -10.82 -7.45 -1.63
N LEU A 171 -9.69 -8.07 -1.28
CA LEU A 171 -8.49 -7.35 -0.89
C LEU A 171 -8.02 -6.36 -1.98
N CYS A 172 -8.20 -6.68 -3.27
CA CYS A 172 -7.80 -5.76 -4.33
C CYS A 172 -8.63 -4.47 -4.33
N ALA A 173 -9.93 -4.55 -4.02
CA ALA A 173 -10.78 -3.37 -3.87
C ALA A 173 -10.37 -2.50 -2.66
N TYR A 174 -10.03 -3.13 -1.55
CA TYR A 174 -9.44 -2.43 -0.40
C TYR A 174 -8.10 -1.74 -0.75
N ILE A 175 -7.16 -2.44 -1.39
CA ILE A 175 -5.87 -1.86 -1.81
C ILE A 175 -6.11 -0.74 -2.85
N LEU A 176 -7.10 -0.90 -3.73
CA LEU A 176 -7.50 0.15 -4.68
C LEU A 176 -7.91 1.42 -3.96
N ASN A 177 -8.72 1.28 -2.90
CA ASN A 177 -9.08 2.41 -2.08
C ASN A 177 -7.85 3.04 -1.40
N LYS A 178 -6.91 2.22 -0.88
CA LYS A 178 -5.66 2.71 -0.27
C LYS A 178 -4.78 3.45 -1.27
N GLY A 179 -4.71 3.02 -2.53
CA GLY A 179 -3.96 3.71 -3.60
C GLY A 179 -4.49 5.11 -3.90
N SER A 180 -5.69 5.41 -3.43
CA SER A 180 -6.45 6.59 -3.80
C SER A 180 -6.98 7.37 -2.59
N SER A 181 -6.41 7.21 -1.40
CA SER A 181 -6.87 7.93 -0.21
C SER A 181 -5.78 8.08 0.86
N GLN A 182 -5.49 9.33 1.26
CA GLN A 182 -5.73 9.86 2.62
C GLN A 182 -5.15 11.28 2.77
N ARG A 183 -5.86 12.29 2.27
CA ARG A 183 -5.86 13.65 2.86
C ARG A 183 -7.30 14.15 2.91
N GLY A 184 -7.98 13.90 4.02
CA GLY A 184 -9.28 14.49 4.39
C GLY A 184 -10.47 14.12 3.48
N HIS A 185 -11.34 13.22 3.96
CA HIS A 185 -12.73 12.92 3.51
C HIS A 185 -13.07 12.80 2.00
N SER A 186 -12.13 13.00 1.09
CA SER A 186 -12.29 12.85 -0.36
C SER A 186 -11.30 11.83 -0.88
N TRP A 187 -11.71 11.10 -1.91
CA TRP A 187 -10.89 10.12 -2.60
C TRP A 187 -9.93 10.86 -3.55
N THR A 188 -8.62 10.83 -3.25
CA THR A 188 -7.56 11.50 -4.00
C THR A 188 -6.37 10.55 -4.18
N ILE A 189 -5.85 10.36 -5.41
CA ILE A 189 -4.62 9.57 -5.59
C ILE A 189 -3.49 10.21 -4.80
N ILE A 190 -2.78 9.38 -4.04
CA ILE A 190 -1.64 9.77 -3.19
C ILE A 190 -0.62 10.62 -3.94
N ASP A 191 -0.51 10.45 -5.27
CA ASP A 191 0.50 11.10 -6.09
C ASP A 191 0.01 12.29 -6.93
N PHE A 192 -1.25 12.73 -6.83
CA PHE A 192 -1.70 13.88 -7.64
C PHE A 192 -0.96 15.20 -7.29
N GLU A 193 -0.43 15.33 -6.06
CA GLU A 193 0.45 16.45 -5.66
C GLU A 193 1.85 16.38 -6.31
N VAL A 194 2.27 15.24 -6.87
CA VAL A 194 3.56 15.13 -7.58
C VAL A 194 3.47 15.62 -9.03
N LEU A 195 2.26 15.82 -9.56
CA LEU A 195 2.01 16.25 -10.94
C LEU A 195 1.55 17.71 -11.06
N SER A 196 1.55 18.45 -9.95
CA SER A 196 1.18 19.88 -9.89
C SER A 196 2.38 20.83 -9.64
N ILE A 197 3.60 20.36 -9.96
CA ILE A 197 4.82 21.16 -10.11
C ILE A 197 5.32 20.99 -11.55
#